data_AF-A0A1V5JHL8-F1
#
_entry.id   AF-A0A1V5JHL8-F1
#
_cell.length_a   1.000
_cell.length_b   1.000
_cell.length_c   1.000
_cell.angle_alpha   90.00
_cell.angle_beta   90.00
_cell.angle_gamma   90.00
#
_symmetry.space_group_name_H-M   'P 1'
#
loop_
_entity.id
_entity.type
_entity.pdbx_description
1 polymer ?
#
loop_
_entity_poly.entity_id
_entity_poly.type
_entity_poly.pdbx_seq_one_letter_code
_entity_poly.pdbx_strand_id
1 'polypeptide(L)'
;MHLSKDFHTDSEGRRVCGLVALPAPEGWGPVKPRCRVSSVSQEHGVVTVDPETMAELSVGDLLVVIPSHICLAVDLLGEYHSPRGELLGTVWRRSLP
;
A
#
# COMPACT_ATOMS: atom_id res chain seq x y z
N MET A 1 8.93 5.03 12.97
CA MET A 1 9.35 4.09 11.91
C MET A 1 9.26 4.83 10.57
N HIS A 2 10.21 4.64 9.64
CA HIS A 2 10.16 5.31 8.32
C HIS A 2 9.94 4.28 7.22
N LEU A 3 8.71 4.22 6.67
CA LEU A 3 8.34 3.34 5.54
C LEU A 3 9.22 3.58 4.30
N SER A 4 9.82 4.77 4.20
CA SER A 4 10.74 5.15 3.13
C SER A 4 12.05 4.35 3.08
N LYS A 5 12.29 3.39 3.98
CA LYS A 5 13.46 2.49 3.91
C LYS A 5 13.11 1.10 3.38
N ASP A 6 11.82 0.80 3.24
CA ASP A 6 11.33 -0.46 2.73
C ASP A 6 10.99 -0.32 1.24
N PHE A 7 11.85 -0.87 0.40
CA PHE A 7 11.65 -0.90 -1.04
C PHE A 7 12.45 -2.02 -1.69
N HIS A 8 12.01 -2.40 -2.88
CA HIS A 8 12.77 -3.22 -3.82
C HIS A 8 13.09 -2.38 -5.07
N THR A 9 14.11 -2.79 -5.81
CA THR A 9 14.50 -2.19 -7.09
C THR A 9 14.06 -3.11 -8.21
N ASP A 10 13.17 -2.64 -9.09
CA ASP A 10 12.70 -3.44 -10.22
C ASP A 10 13.78 -3.65 -11.29
N SER A 11 13.44 -4.41 -12.34
CA SER A 11 14.34 -4.71 -13.46
C SER A 11 14.81 -3.47 -14.24
N GLU A 12 14.16 -2.32 -14.07
CA GLU A 12 14.51 -1.05 -14.70
C GLU A 12 15.30 -0.13 -13.75
N GLY A 13 15.72 -0.63 -12.58
CA GLY A 13 16.46 0.15 -11.60
C GLY A 13 15.61 1.13 -10.80
N ARG A 14 14.27 1.02 -10.89
CA ARG A 14 13.36 1.95 -10.21
C ARG A 14 13.02 1.44 -8.83
N ARG A 15 12.91 2.39 -7.91
CA ARG A 15 12.45 2.13 -6.55
C ARG A 15 10.96 1.82 -6.50
N VAL A 16 10.61 0.73 -5.80
CA VAL A 16 9.25 0.23 -5.56
C VAL A 16 9.01 0.07 -4.06
N CYS A 17 8.18 0.94 -3.47
CA CYS A 17 7.80 0.88 -2.05
C CYS A 17 6.48 0.12 -1.82
N GLY A 18 5.82 -0.26 -2.91
CA GLY A 18 4.58 -1.02 -2.92
C GLY A 18 4.00 -1.10 -4.32
N LEU A 19 3.13 -2.08 -4.54
CA LEU A 19 2.38 -2.26 -5.78
C LEU A 19 0.99 -1.67 -5.63
N VAL A 20 0.39 -1.29 -6.76
CA VAL A 20 -0.90 -0.60 -6.80
C VAL A 20 -1.97 -1.53 -7.36
N ALA A 21 -3.11 -1.60 -6.69
CA ALA A 21 -4.35 -2.18 -7.19
C ALA A 21 -5.51 -1.20 -6.95
N LEU A 22 -6.65 -1.47 -7.56
CA LEU A 22 -7.88 -0.71 -7.36
C LEU A 22 -8.88 -1.50 -6.51
N PRO A 23 -9.72 -0.83 -5.71
CA PRO A 23 -10.81 -1.48 -4.99
C PRO A 23 -11.74 -2.26 -5.93
N ALA A 24 -12.26 -3.37 -5.43
CA ALA A 24 -13.26 -4.20 -6.08
C ALA A 24 -14.34 -4.61 -5.05
N PRO A 25 -15.54 -5.05 -5.46
CA PRO A 25 -16.63 -5.36 -4.52
C PRO A 25 -16.27 -6.36 -3.41
N GLU A 26 -15.35 -7.28 -3.68
CA GLU A 26 -14.89 -8.31 -2.73
C GLU A 26 -13.45 -8.04 -2.25
N GLY A 27 -12.97 -6.78 -2.34
CA GLY A 27 -11.65 -6.35 -1.89
C GLY A 27 -10.90 -5.52 -2.91
N TRP A 28 -9.97 -6.15 -3.62
CA TRP A 28 -9.17 -5.45 -4.63
C TRP A 28 -8.96 -6.29 -5.88
N GLY A 29 -8.82 -5.59 -7.00
CA GLY A 29 -8.54 -6.18 -8.30
C GLY A 29 -7.08 -6.64 -8.45
N PRO A 30 -6.69 -7.08 -9.65
CA PRO A 30 -5.30 -7.39 -9.94
C PRO A 30 -4.40 -6.16 -9.76
N VAL A 31 -3.12 -6.41 -9.52
CA VAL A 31 -2.10 -5.36 -9.52
C VAL A 31 -2.12 -4.66 -10.88
N LYS A 32 -2.23 -3.33 -10.88
CA LYS A 32 -2.19 -2.51 -12.10
C LYS A 32 -0.75 -2.53 -12.63
N PRO A 33 -0.53 -2.98 -13.88
CA PRO A 33 0.81 -3.10 -14.43
C PRO A 33 1.46 -1.73 -14.52
N ARG A 34 2.78 -1.65 -14.30
CA ARG A 34 3.57 -0.41 -14.35
C ARG A 34 3.14 0.68 -13.34
N CYS A 35 2.19 0.39 -12.45
CA CYS A 35 1.82 1.24 -11.33
C CYS A 35 2.59 0.84 -10.06
N ARG A 36 3.11 1.82 -9.32
CA ARG A 36 3.86 1.59 -8.08
C ARG A 36 3.78 2.78 -7.13
N VAL A 37 3.98 2.52 -5.86
CA VAL A 37 4.34 3.55 -4.89
C VAL A 37 5.83 3.86 -5.05
N SER A 38 6.17 5.03 -5.57
CA SER A 38 7.56 5.43 -5.85
C SER A 38 8.29 5.96 -4.62
N SER A 39 7.55 6.56 -3.69
CA SER A 39 8.09 7.05 -2.42
C SER A 39 7.01 7.19 -1.36
N VAL A 40 7.40 7.09 -0.10
CA VAL A 40 6.52 7.26 1.08
C VAL A 40 7.22 8.16 2.08
N SER A 41 6.50 9.10 2.69
CA SER A 41 6.88 9.91 3.85
C SER A 41 6.05 9.48 5.07
N GLN A 42 5.98 10.27 6.14
CA GLN A 42 5.25 9.87 7.36
C GLN A 42 3.75 9.62 7.10
N GLU A 43 3.13 10.43 6.24
CA GLU A 43 1.68 10.38 5.99
C GLU A 43 1.33 10.50 4.51
N HIS A 44 2.31 10.73 3.64
CA HIS A 44 2.10 10.95 2.22
C HIS A 44 2.87 9.93 1.38
N GLY A 45 2.23 9.42 0.33
CA GLY A 45 2.86 8.61 -0.70
C GLY A 45 2.87 9.33 -2.04
N VAL A 46 3.84 9.00 -2.89
CA VAL A 46 3.80 9.35 -4.32
C VAL A 46 3.59 8.06 -5.08
N VAL A 47 2.57 8.03 -5.93
CA VAL A 47 2.23 6.89 -6.77
C VAL A 47 2.53 7.25 -8.22
N THR A 48 3.30 6.41 -8.90
CA THR A 48 3.44 6.46 -10.36
C THR A 48 2.41 5.51 -10.93
N VAL A 49 1.53 6.01 -11.80
CA VAL A 49 0.52 5.22 -12.50
C VAL A 49 0.64 5.42 -14.01
N ASP A 50 0.17 4.45 -14.78
CA ASP A 50 0.02 4.59 -16.22
C ASP A 50 -1.18 5.51 -16.57
N PRO A 51 -1.28 6.00 -17.83
CA PRO A 51 -2.37 6.92 -18.22
C PRO A 51 -3.78 6.34 -18.12
N GLU A 52 -3.96 5.03 -18.31
CA GLU A 52 -5.27 4.37 -18.23
C GLU A 52 -5.73 4.37 -16.77
N THR A 53 -4.86 3.92 -15.86
CA THR A 53 -5.13 3.98 -14.41
C THR A 53 -5.34 5.41 -13.93
N MET A 54 -4.56 6.38 -14.42
CA MET A 54 -4.73 7.79 -14.03
C MET A 54 -6.10 8.34 -14.42
N ALA A 55 -6.67 7.92 -15.56
CA ALA A 55 -7.99 8.35 -16.01
C ALA A 55 -9.14 7.78 -15.17
N GLU A 56 -8.89 6.68 -14.44
CA GLU A 56 -9.85 6.05 -13.51
C GLU A 56 -9.84 6.71 -12.12
N LEU A 57 -8.84 7.54 -11.80
CA LEU A 57 -8.61 8.07 -10.46
C LEU A 57 -9.03 9.54 -10.32
N SER A 58 -9.72 9.83 -9.23
CA SER A 58 -10.09 11.17 -8.77
C SER A 58 -9.64 11.42 -7.34
N VAL A 59 -9.50 12.69 -6.98
CA VAL A 59 -9.23 13.07 -5.58
C VAL A 59 -10.39 12.62 -4.71
N GLY A 60 -10.09 11.89 -3.65
CA GLY A 60 -11.08 11.29 -2.75
C GLY A 60 -11.26 9.78 -2.95
N ASP A 61 -10.74 9.22 -4.04
CA ASP A 61 -10.80 7.78 -4.28
C ASP A 61 -9.87 6.99 -3.36
N LEU A 62 -10.23 5.73 -3.14
CA LEU A 62 -9.41 4.78 -2.40
C LEU A 62 -8.47 4.05 -3.36
N LEU A 63 -7.19 3.99 -3.00
CA LEU A 63 -6.19 3.17 -3.67
C LEU A 63 -5.81 2.00 -2.77
N VAL A 64 -5.59 0.83 -3.37
CA VAL A 64 -5.08 -0.34 -2.64
C VAL A 64 -3.59 -0.46 -2.89
N VAL A 65 -2.81 -0.49 -1.80
CA VAL A 65 -1.36 -0.63 -1.83
C VAL A 65 -0.96 -1.97 -1.24
N ILE A 66 -0.27 -2.78 -2.03
CA ILE A 66 0.36 -4.01 -1.56
C ILE A 66 1.79 -3.64 -1.10
N PRO A 67 2.10 -3.75 0.21
CA PRO A 67 3.39 -3.29 0.74
C PRO A 67 4.55 -4.18 0.30
N SER A 68 5.74 -3.60 0.16
CA SER A 68 6.97 -4.36 -0.13
C SER A 68 7.33 -5.37 0.97
N HIS A 69 7.11 -5.02 2.24
CA HIS A 69 7.29 -5.94 3.37
C HIS A 69 6.09 -5.93 4.33
N ILE A 70 5.39 -7.06 4.41
CA ILE A 70 4.15 -7.18 5.20
C ILE A 70 4.38 -6.89 6.70
N CYS A 71 5.48 -7.36 7.27
CA CYS A 71 5.75 -7.19 8.71
C CYS A 71 5.84 -5.72 9.13
N LEU A 72 6.30 -4.85 8.22
CA LEU A 72 6.46 -3.43 8.49
C LEU A 72 5.10 -2.71 8.48
N ALA A 73 4.26 -3.01 7.49
CA ALA A 73 2.90 -2.48 7.42
C ALA A 73 2.06 -2.93 8.62
N VAL A 74 2.17 -4.21 8.97
CA VAL A 74 1.51 -4.85 10.12
C VAL A 74 1.86 -4.16 11.45
N ASP A 75 3.15 -3.91 11.71
CA ASP A 75 3.63 -3.29 12.95
C ASP A 75 3.05 -1.88 13.16
N LEU A 76 2.80 -1.16 12.07
CA LEU A 76 2.27 0.20 12.09
C LEU A 76 0.74 0.27 12.18
N LEU A 77 0.02 -0.62 11.49
CA LEU A 77 -1.44 -0.60 11.43
C LEU A 77 -2.08 -1.03 12.76
N GLY A 78 -1.53 -2.06 13.42
CA GLY A 78 -2.00 -2.55 14.72
C GLY A 78 -3.37 -3.25 14.74
N GLU A 79 -4.21 -3.06 13.71
CA GLU A 79 -5.49 -3.73 13.51
C GLU A 79 -5.59 -4.25 12.07
N TYR A 80 -6.33 -5.33 11.90
CA TYR A 80 -6.64 -5.91 10.60
C TYR A 80 -8.12 -5.84 10.33
N HIS A 81 -8.48 -5.34 9.17
CA HIS A 81 -9.86 -5.34 8.70
C HIS A 81 -10.02 -6.26 7.50
N SER A 82 -11.17 -6.92 7.43
CA SER A 82 -11.60 -7.60 6.23
C SER A 82 -11.83 -6.56 5.12
N PRO A 83 -11.86 -6.98 3.85
CA PRO A 83 -12.29 -6.12 2.75
C PRO A 83 -13.63 -5.42 2.96
N ARG A 84 -14.49 -5.97 3.83
CA ARG A 84 -15.82 -5.42 4.18
C ARG A 84 -15.78 -4.53 5.42
N GLY A 85 -14.59 -4.24 5.96
CA GLY A 85 -14.37 -3.39 7.13
C GLY A 85 -14.48 -4.10 8.48
N GLU A 86 -14.76 -5.41 8.51
CA GLU A 86 -14.91 -6.17 9.75
C GLU A 86 -13.55 -6.34 10.44
N LEU A 87 -13.47 -6.11 11.75
CA LEU A 87 -12.24 -6.33 12.50
C LEU A 87 -11.91 -7.83 12.55
N LEU A 88 -10.79 -8.22 11.95
CA LEU A 88 -10.28 -9.60 11.94
C LEU A 88 -9.37 -9.90 13.14
N GLY A 89 -8.77 -8.86 13.74
CA GLY A 89 -7.93 -9.00 14.92
C GLY A 89 -7.03 -7.79 15.16
N THR A 90 -6.38 -7.80 16.31
CA THR A 90 -5.39 -6.78 16.70
C THR A 90 -4.01 -7.43 16.84
N VAL A 91 -2.96 -6.69 16.47
CA VAL A 91 -1.58 -7.14 16.68
C VAL A 91 -1.20 -6.84 18.13
N TRP A 92 -0.63 -7.82 18.83
CA TRP A 92 -0.13 -7.60 20.18
C TRP A 92 0.96 -6.53 20.18
N ARG A 93 0.62 -5.31 20.61
CA ARG A 93 1.61 -4.24 20.79
C ARG A 93 2.41 -4.54 22.04
N ARG A 94 3.71 -4.76 21.86
CA ARG A 94 4.65 -4.89 22.97
C ARG A 94 4.60 -3.58 23.75
N SER A 95 4.14 -3.63 25.01
CA SER A 95 4.23 -2.49 25.93
C SER A 95 5.70 -2.09 26.00
N LEU A 96 6.00 -0.88 25.51
CA LEU A 96 7.31 -0.29 25.75
C LEU A 96 7.44 -0.07 27.26
N PRO A 97 8.57 -0.45 27.89
CA PRO A 97 8.86 -0.07 29.27
C PRO A 97 8.99 1.46 29.41
#